data_AF-D5V091-F1
#
_entry.id   AF-D5V091-F1
#
_cell.length_a   1.000
_cell.length_b   1.000
_cell.length_c   1.000
_cell.angle_alpha   90.00
_cell.angle_beta   90.00
_cell.angle_gamma   90.00
#
_symmetry.space_group_name_H-M   'P 1'
#
loop_
_entity.id
_entity.type
_entity.pdbx_description
1 polymer ?
#
loop_
_entity_poly.entity_id
_entity_poly.type
_entity_poly.pdbx_seq_one_letter_code
_entity_poly.pdbx_strand_id
1 'polypeptide(L)'
;MKKNILLILAIIILGGCAAVGVPSTSDPIEKLKWADELYSRGRPFPAEKLINEAIVICQENNNSECLGKAYLSYGFFLRSPSIEKNHINYKKYGFRNSDITYDNRFIKSKEYFEKAIPEFLKIKSYDALTNAYLNLGFAYYFLGEHKSECEPYRLSLEYNKKNLEINPQAKISLPKGFSTYKEYVAIHQKRAGCL
;
A
#
# COMPACT_ATOMS: atom_id res chain seq x y z
N MET A 1 22.96 -3.47 62.74
CA MET A 1 23.39 -2.27 61.99
C MET A 1 23.28 -2.55 60.49
N LYS A 2 22.50 -1.72 59.79
CA LYS A 2 22.33 -1.52 58.32
C LYS A 2 22.19 -2.76 57.41
N LYS A 3 20.93 -3.08 57.06
CA LYS A 3 20.57 -3.81 55.83
C LYS A 3 20.70 -2.84 54.64
N ASN A 4 21.63 -3.11 53.72
CA ASN A 4 21.75 -2.36 52.47
C ASN A 4 20.65 -2.83 51.50
N ILE A 5 19.63 -1.98 51.30
CA ILE A 5 18.62 -2.15 50.27
C ILE A 5 19.26 -1.71 48.95
N LEU A 6 19.59 -2.67 48.09
CA LEU A 6 20.07 -2.40 46.74
C LEU A 6 18.84 -2.03 45.89
N LEU A 7 18.61 -0.73 45.71
CA LEU A 7 17.57 -0.20 44.84
C LEU A 7 18.03 -0.41 43.39
N ILE A 8 17.51 -1.45 42.72
CA ILE A 8 17.72 -1.64 41.29
C ILE A 8 16.89 -0.57 40.58
N LEU A 9 17.55 0.50 40.14
CA LEU A 9 16.97 1.48 39.24
C LEU A 9 16.67 0.77 37.90
N ALA A 10 15.41 0.44 37.66
CA ALA A 10 14.95 0.04 36.34
C ALA A 10 15.11 1.25 35.41
N ILE A 11 16.16 1.24 34.61
CA ILE A 11 16.37 2.20 33.52
C ILE A 11 15.27 1.93 32.50
N ILE A 12 14.14 2.63 32.63
CA ILE A 12 13.14 2.73 31.57
C ILE A 12 13.83 3.52 30.46
N ILE A 13 14.38 2.79 29.48
CA ILE A 13 14.88 3.40 28.25
C ILE A 13 13.64 4.00 27.58
N LEU A 14 13.51 5.33 27.71
CA LEU A 14 12.56 6.15 26.95
C LEU A 14 12.96 6.08 25.47
N GLY A 15 12.66 4.95 24.83
CA GLY A 15 12.66 4.85 23.38
C GLY A 15 11.66 5.86 22.85
N GLY A 16 12.13 6.78 22.01
CA GLY A 16 11.35 7.90 21.51
C GLY A 16 9.95 7.48 21.03
N CYS A 17 8.98 8.40 21.16
CA CYS A 17 7.55 8.21 20.90
C CYS A 17 7.17 7.60 19.53
N ALA A 18 8.13 7.38 18.62
CA ALA A 18 7.92 6.72 17.34
C ALA A 18 7.54 5.24 17.46
N ALA A 19 8.03 4.50 18.48
CA ALA A 19 7.82 3.06 18.61
C ALA A 19 6.61 2.65 19.47
N VAL A 20 5.96 3.61 20.14
CA VAL A 20 4.83 3.30 21.03
C VAL A 20 3.67 2.74 20.24
N GLY A 21 3.21 1.54 20.61
CA GLY A 21 2.08 0.86 19.97
C GLY A 21 2.37 0.34 18.56
N VAL A 22 3.64 0.14 18.18
CA VAL A 22 4.01 -0.60 16.97
C VAL A 22 4.36 -2.03 17.40
N PRO A 23 3.60 -3.05 16.96
CA PRO A 23 3.85 -4.42 17.39
C PRO A 23 5.11 -5.00 16.77
N SER A 24 5.78 -5.86 17.54
CA SER A 24 6.92 -6.62 17.09
C SER A 24 6.44 -7.89 16.39
N THR A 25 6.58 -7.95 15.07
CA THR A 25 6.31 -9.14 14.26
C THR A 25 7.38 -9.29 13.17
N SER A 26 7.75 -10.53 12.85
CA SER A 26 8.59 -10.87 11.71
C SER A 26 7.79 -11.22 10.45
N ASP A 27 6.47 -11.41 10.57
CA ASP A 27 5.62 -11.73 9.42
C ASP A 27 5.42 -10.46 8.56
N PRO A 28 5.89 -10.45 7.30
CA PRO A 28 5.73 -9.30 6.41
C PRO A 28 4.27 -8.96 6.15
N ILE A 29 3.35 -9.93 6.11
CA ILE A 29 1.92 -9.67 5.88
C ILE A 29 1.30 -8.97 7.09
N GLU A 30 1.67 -9.37 8.31
CA GLU A 30 1.24 -8.64 9.51
C GLU A 30 1.80 -7.23 9.54
N LYS A 31 3.08 -7.03 9.17
CA LYS A 31 3.67 -5.69 9.05
C LYS A 31 2.86 -4.79 8.11
N LEU A 32 2.43 -5.31 6.96
CA LEU A 32 1.60 -4.55 6.01
C LEU A 32 0.23 -4.18 6.58
N LYS A 33 -0.43 -5.10 7.31
CA LYS A 33 -1.70 -4.81 7.99
C LYS A 33 -1.53 -3.69 9.03
N TRP A 34 -0.50 -3.78 9.85
CA TRP A 34 -0.19 -2.73 10.83
C TRP A 34 0.16 -1.39 10.18
N ALA A 35 0.88 -1.42 9.06
CA ALA A 35 1.17 -0.21 8.30
C ALA A 35 -0.11 0.48 7.82
N ASP A 36 -1.05 -0.28 7.26
CA ASP A 36 -2.36 0.21 6.81
C ASP A 36 -3.14 0.91 7.94
N GLU A 37 -3.21 0.26 9.10
CA GLU A 37 -3.84 0.85 10.29
C GLU A 37 -3.13 2.13 10.75
N LEU A 38 -1.80 2.11 10.78
CA LEU A 38 -0.99 3.23 11.26
C LEU A 38 -1.15 4.46 10.39
N TYR A 39 -1.00 4.35 9.06
CA TYR A 39 -1.14 5.53 8.21
C TYR A 39 -2.61 5.99 8.13
N SER A 40 -3.58 5.10 8.23
CA SER A 40 -5.01 5.45 8.34
C SER A 40 -5.30 6.29 9.59
N ARG A 41 -4.57 6.07 10.69
CA ARG A 41 -4.62 6.85 11.93
C ARG A 41 -3.68 8.07 11.93
N GLY A 42 -3.09 8.44 10.79
CA GLY A 42 -2.21 9.61 10.67
C GLY A 42 -0.78 9.40 11.18
N ARG A 43 -0.33 8.14 11.32
CA ARG A 43 1.03 7.78 11.74
C ARG A 43 1.86 7.23 10.57
N PRO A 44 2.26 8.04 9.57
CA PRO A 44 2.89 7.53 8.36
C PRO A 44 4.33 7.04 8.56
N PHE A 45 5.13 7.65 9.46
CA PHE A 45 6.53 7.26 9.66
C PHE A 45 6.73 5.80 10.13
N PRO A 46 6.02 5.30 11.16
CA PRO A 46 6.12 3.88 11.52
C PRO A 46 5.48 2.98 10.46
N ALA A 47 4.44 3.43 9.76
CA ALA A 47 3.84 2.66 8.67
C ALA A 47 4.84 2.44 7.52
N GLU A 48 5.53 3.49 7.09
CA GLU A 48 6.55 3.44 6.06
C GLU A 48 7.69 2.48 6.44
N LYS A 49 8.10 2.51 7.71
CA LYS A 49 9.11 1.58 8.24
C LYS A 49 8.66 0.13 8.02
N LEU A 50 7.44 -0.21 8.46
CA LEU A 50 6.91 -1.56 8.34
C LEU A 50 6.75 -2.02 6.89
N ILE A 51 6.33 -1.13 5.98
CA ILE A 51 6.21 -1.45 4.55
C ILE A 51 7.59 -1.76 3.96
N ASN A 52 8.61 -0.93 4.24
CA ASN A 52 9.96 -1.18 3.73
C ASN A 52 10.57 -2.47 4.30
N GLU A 53 10.39 -2.74 5.60
CA GLU A 53 10.79 -4.02 6.19
C GLU A 53 10.09 -5.21 5.53
N ALA A 54 8.78 -5.11 5.27
CA ALA A 54 8.04 -6.16 4.58
C ALA A 54 8.58 -6.39 3.16
N ILE A 55 8.87 -5.33 2.39
CA ILE A 55 9.48 -5.44 1.05
C ILE A 55 10.79 -6.23 1.12
N VAL A 56 11.70 -5.89 2.03
CA VAL A 56 12.98 -6.59 2.20
C VAL A 56 12.77 -8.07 2.51
N ILE A 57 11.92 -8.39 3.48
CA ILE A 57 11.63 -9.78 3.86
C ILE A 57 11.01 -10.55 2.68
N CYS A 58 10.08 -9.95 1.94
CA CYS A 58 9.48 -10.59 0.78
C CYS A 58 10.51 -10.86 -0.34
N GLN A 59 11.45 -9.93 -0.55
CA GLN A 59 12.53 -10.05 -1.54
C GLN A 59 13.52 -11.15 -1.15
N GLU A 60 14.03 -11.15 0.09
CA GLU A 60 14.96 -12.16 0.60
C GLU A 60 14.38 -13.58 0.50
N ASN A 61 13.07 -13.71 0.72
CA ASN A 61 12.36 -14.98 0.64
C ASN A 61 11.89 -15.35 -0.78
N ASN A 62 12.15 -14.52 -1.79
CA ASN A 62 11.67 -14.70 -3.17
C ASN A 62 10.15 -14.99 -3.26
N ASN A 63 9.36 -14.38 -2.38
CA ASN A 63 7.92 -14.62 -2.29
C ASN A 63 7.15 -13.58 -3.11
N SER A 64 6.73 -13.96 -4.33
CA SER A 64 5.99 -13.07 -5.23
C SER A 64 4.66 -12.58 -4.67
N GLU A 65 3.90 -13.42 -3.95
CA GLU A 65 2.62 -12.98 -3.36
C GLU A 65 2.85 -11.89 -2.32
N CYS A 66 3.79 -12.12 -1.42
CA CYS A 66 4.23 -11.17 -0.39
C CYS A 66 4.72 -9.87 -1.02
N LEU A 67 5.63 -9.98 -2.01
CA LEU A 67 6.28 -8.84 -2.64
C LEU A 67 5.28 -7.98 -3.42
N GLY A 68 4.36 -8.61 -4.17
CA GLY A 68 3.27 -7.92 -4.84
C GLY A 68 2.39 -7.15 -3.86
N LYS A 69 2.00 -7.77 -2.73
CA LYS A 69 1.22 -7.12 -1.66
C LYS A 69 1.98 -5.95 -1.02
N ALA A 70 3.28 -6.09 -0.82
CA ALA A 70 4.12 -5.04 -0.23
C ALA A 70 4.27 -3.84 -1.17
N TYR A 71 4.50 -4.07 -2.47
CA TYR A 71 4.54 -3.02 -3.47
C TYR A 71 3.19 -2.31 -3.62
N LEU A 72 2.09 -3.08 -3.69
CA LEU A 72 0.74 -2.52 -3.72
C LEU A 72 0.48 -1.61 -2.50
N SER A 73 0.85 -2.07 -1.30
CA SER A 73 0.73 -1.31 -0.06
C SER A 73 1.54 -0.02 -0.08
N TYR A 74 2.75 -0.05 -0.63
CA TYR A 74 3.57 1.17 -0.71
C TYR A 74 2.99 2.17 -1.72
N GLY A 75 2.46 1.68 -2.85
CA GLY A 75 1.72 2.49 -3.81
C GLY A 75 0.56 3.24 -3.15
N PHE A 76 -0.25 2.54 -2.35
CA PHE A 76 -1.34 3.16 -1.56
C PHE A 76 -0.82 4.17 -0.54
N PHE A 77 0.20 3.80 0.23
CA PHE A 77 0.80 4.66 1.25
C PHE A 77 1.23 6.01 0.69
N LEU A 78 1.95 6.03 -0.45
CA LEU A 78 2.47 7.25 -1.10
C LEU A 78 1.36 8.22 -1.52
N ARG A 79 0.16 7.70 -1.81
CA ARG A 79 -1.04 8.47 -2.16
C ARG A 79 -1.94 8.78 -0.98
N SER A 80 -1.64 8.24 0.20
CA SER A 80 -2.56 8.31 1.32
C SER A 80 -2.71 9.75 1.84
N PRO A 81 -3.89 10.12 2.38
CA PRO A 81 -4.08 11.40 3.07
C PRO A 81 -3.11 11.60 4.25
N SER A 82 -2.54 10.52 4.78
CA SER A 82 -1.53 10.56 5.85
C SER A 82 -0.27 11.32 5.43
N ILE A 83 0.18 11.11 4.19
CA ILE A 83 1.34 11.82 3.61
C ILE A 83 1.01 13.29 3.41
N GLU A 84 -0.21 13.59 2.91
CA GLU A 84 -0.66 14.96 2.71
C GLU A 84 -0.70 15.76 4.02
N LYS A 85 -1.27 15.16 5.08
CA LYS A 85 -1.29 15.77 6.42
C LYS A 85 0.11 15.98 7.01
N ASN A 86 1.09 15.19 6.57
CA ASN A 86 2.48 15.25 7.04
C ASN A 86 3.44 15.85 5.99
N HIS A 87 2.94 16.61 5.01
CA HIS A 87 3.73 17.09 3.88
C HIS A 87 4.96 17.91 4.32
N ILE A 88 4.87 18.72 5.38
CA ILE A 88 6.00 19.51 5.91
C ILE A 88 7.17 18.60 6.28
N ASN A 89 6.87 17.50 6.96
CA ASN A 89 7.89 16.54 7.38
C ASN A 89 8.47 15.78 6.20
N TYR A 90 7.64 15.33 5.25
CA TYR A 90 8.13 14.61 4.06
C TYR A 90 8.91 15.50 3.09
N LYS A 91 8.59 16.79 3.00
CA LYS A 91 9.39 17.77 2.24
C LYS A 91 10.73 18.06 2.91
N LYS A 92 10.77 18.07 4.26
CA LYS A 92 11.98 18.39 5.02
C LYS A 92 12.93 17.21 5.19
N TYR A 93 12.40 16.03 5.48
CA TYR A 93 13.17 14.84 5.87
C TYR A 93 13.17 13.74 4.82
N GLY A 94 12.32 13.84 3.80
CA GLY A 94 12.20 12.84 2.75
C GLY A 94 11.49 11.56 3.22
N PHE A 95 11.51 10.57 2.33
CA PHE A 95 11.07 9.21 2.58
C PHE A 95 12.27 8.34 2.98
N ARG A 96 12.02 7.13 3.49
CA ARG A 96 13.05 6.14 3.78
C ARG A 96 13.80 5.69 2.53
N ASN A 97 13.10 5.62 1.41
CA ASN A 97 13.72 5.47 0.10
C ASN A 97 14.07 6.87 -0.43
N SER A 98 15.36 7.14 -0.59
CA SER A 98 15.88 8.44 -1.05
C SER A 98 15.45 8.84 -2.46
N ASP A 99 15.05 7.87 -3.29
CA ASP A 99 14.56 8.13 -4.65
C ASP A 99 13.13 8.70 -4.66
N ILE A 100 12.47 8.74 -3.50
CA ILE A 100 11.11 9.24 -3.33
C ILE A 100 11.15 10.59 -2.62
N THR A 101 10.54 11.59 -3.25
CA THR A 101 10.29 12.91 -2.70
C THR A 101 8.79 13.14 -2.57
N TYR A 102 8.40 14.15 -1.80
CA TYR A 102 6.98 14.50 -1.69
C TYR A 102 6.37 14.87 -3.06
N ASP A 103 7.16 15.49 -3.94
CA ASP A 103 6.70 15.95 -5.25
C ASP A 103 6.61 14.81 -6.28
N ASN A 104 7.49 13.82 -6.23
CA ASN A 104 7.44 12.67 -7.15
C ASN A 104 6.58 11.50 -6.63
N ARG A 105 5.99 11.59 -5.42
CA ARG A 105 5.31 10.47 -4.76
C ARG A 105 4.19 9.83 -5.58
N PHE A 106 3.48 10.60 -6.42
CA PHE A 106 2.43 10.06 -7.29
C PHE A 106 3.02 9.26 -8.46
N ILE A 107 4.16 9.69 -9.00
CA ILE A 107 4.92 8.93 -10.01
C ILE A 107 5.42 7.64 -9.39
N LYS A 108 5.98 7.71 -8.17
CA LYS A 108 6.45 6.53 -7.44
C LYS A 108 5.33 5.58 -7.07
N SER A 109 4.16 6.10 -6.70
CA SER A 109 2.97 5.28 -6.47
C SER A 109 2.57 4.47 -7.70
N LYS A 110 2.59 5.09 -8.89
CA LYS A 110 2.40 4.41 -10.17
C LYS A 110 3.42 3.29 -10.37
N GLU A 111 4.72 3.60 -10.22
CA GLU A 111 5.81 2.62 -10.37
C GLU A 111 5.64 1.41 -9.42
N TYR A 112 5.17 1.62 -8.19
CA TYR A 112 4.94 0.52 -7.25
C TYR A 112 3.74 -0.35 -7.65
N PHE A 113 2.68 0.21 -8.24
CA PHE A 113 1.63 -0.62 -8.84
C PHE A 113 2.14 -1.42 -10.04
N GLU A 114 2.95 -0.80 -10.90
CA GLU A 114 3.61 -1.47 -12.03
C GLU A 114 4.55 -2.60 -11.57
N LYS A 115 5.27 -2.42 -10.45
CA LYS A 115 6.08 -3.47 -9.82
C LYS A 115 5.27 -4.61 -9.22
N ALA A 116 4.07 -4.34 -8.70
CA ALA A 116 3.21 -5.36 -8.10
C ALA A 116 2.61 -6.32 -9.15
N ILE A 117 2.25 -5.79 -10.33
CA ILE A 117 1.62 -6.54 -11.42
C ILE A 117 2.40 -7.80 -11.83
N PRO A 118 3.70 -7.76 -12.17
CA PRO A 118 4.44 -8.95 -12.58
C PRO A 118 4.53 -9.99 -11.47
N GLU A 119 4.56 -9.59 -10.20
CA GLU A 119 4.54 -10.53 -9.08
C GLU A 119 3.20 -11.28 -8.98
N PHE A 120 2.09 -10.57 -9.15
CA PHE A 120 0.77 -11.22 -9.17
C PHE A 120 0.51 -12.04 -10.43
N LEU A 121 1.09 -11.67 -11.58
CA LEU A 121 1.03 -12.46 -12.82
C LEU A 121 1.72 -13.82 -12.65
N LYS A 122 2.90 -13.87 -12.02
CA LYS A 122 3.65 -15.14 -11.78
C LYS A 122 2.80 -16.19 -11.07
N ILE A 123 1.97 -15.77 -10.13
CA ILE A 123 1.15 -16.65 -9.29
C ILE A 123 -0.32 -16.70 -9.71
N LYS A 124 -0.69 -16.00 -10.80
CA LYS A 124 -2.08 -15.91 -11.30
C LYS A 124 -3.10 -15.45 -10.23
N SER A 125 -2.71 -14.51 -9.38
CA SER A 125 -3.63 -13.90 -8.38
C SER A 125 -4.52 -12.87 -9.07
N TYR A 126 -5.62 -13.35 -9.66
CA TYR A 126 -6.53 -12.51 -10.46
C TYR A 126 -7.27 -11.45 -9.62
N ASP A 127 -7.54 -11.73 -8.36
CA ASP A 127 -8.07 -10.77 -7.39
C ASP A 127 -7.08 -9.60 -7.15
N ALA A 128 -5.80 -9.91 -6.93
CA ALA A 128 -4.78 -8.89 -6.73
C ALA A 128 -4.48 -8.11 -8.01
N LEU A 129 -4.50 -8.78 -9.18
CA LEU A 129 -4.37 -8.12 -10.48
C LEU A 129 -5.53 -7.16 -10.75
N THR A 130 -6.76 -7.55 -10.42
CA THR A 130 -7.93 -6.68 -10.49
C THR A 130 -7.68 -5.37 -9.73
N ASN A 131 -7.20 -5.47 -8.49
CA ASN A 131 -6.92 -4.32 -7.64
C ASN A 131 -5.71 -3.49 -8.12
N ALA A 132 -4.63 -4.14 -8.53
CA ALA A 132 -3.42 -3.47 -9.01
C ALA A 132 -3.69 -2.64 -10.27
N TYR A 133 -4.40 -3.20 -11.25
CA TYR A 133 -4.74 -2.48 -12.49
C TYR A 133 -5.75 -1.35 -12.24
N LEU A 134 -6.73 -1.54 -11.35
CA LEU A 134 -7.63 -0.45 -10.96
C LEU A 134 -6.84 0.76 -10.42
N ASN A 135 -5.90 0.49 -9.52
CA ASN A 135 -5.11 1.54 -8.89
C ASN A 135 -4.03 2.12 -9.79
N LEU A 136 -3.54 1.36 -10.77
CA LEU A 136 -2.72 1.91 -11.85
C LEU A 136 -3.51 2.92 -12.70
N GLY A 137 -4.77 2.61 -13.05
CA GLY A 137 -5.67 3.56 -13.71
C GLY A 137 -5.88 4.82 -12.87
N PHE A 138 -6.09 4.65 -11.56
CA PHE A 138 -6.13 5.79 -10.65
C PHE A 138 -4.78 6.52 -10.56
N ALA A 139 -3.64 5.86 -10.64
CA ALA A 139 -2.35 6.53 -10.60
C ALA A 139 -2.18 7.46 -11.81
N TYR A 140 -2.54 7.01 -13.02
CA TYR A 140 -2.58 7.86 -14.21
C TYR A 140 -3.52 9.06 -14.05
N TYR A 141 -4.71 8.87 -13.48
CA TYR A 141 -5.63 9.98 -13.19
C TYR A 141 -4.99 11.06 -12.32
N PHE A 142 -4.33 10.67 -11.22
CA PHE A 142 -3.69 11.62 -10.30
C PHE A 142 -2.49 12.35 -10.94
N LEU A 143 -1.90 11.77 -12.00
CA LEU A 143 -0.82 12.38 -12.78
C LEU A 143 -1.33 13.21 -13.97
N GLY A 144 -2.65 13.25 -14.22
CA GLY A 144 -3.22 13.91 -15.40
C GLY A 144 -2.96 13.17 -16.72
N GLU A 145 -2.48 11.94 -16.66
CA GLU A 145 -2.16 11.09 -17.82
C GLU A 145 -3.41 10.38 -18.35
N HIS A 146 -4.47 11.14 -18.67
CA HIS A 146 -5.82 10.59 -18.93
C HIS A 146 -5.87 9.56 -20.07
N LYS A 147 -5.05 9.73 -21.10
CA LYS A 147 -4.96 8.78 -22.24
C LYS A 147 -4.49 7.38 -21.81
N SER A 148 -3.76 7.29 -20.70
CA SER A 148 -3.21 6.05 -20.18
C SER A 148 -4.16 5.32 -19.20
N GLU A 149 -5.27 5.94 -18.80
CA GLU A 149 -6.21 5.36 -17.83
C GLU A 149 -7.01 4.16 -18.38
N CYS A 150 -7.31 4.17 -19.69
CA CYS A 150 -8.27 3.23 -20.27
C CYS A 150 -7.80 1.77 -20.21
N GLU A 151 -6.52 1.52 -20.49
CA GLU A 151 -5.98 0.17 -20.55
C GLU A 151 -5.95 -0.51 -19.17
N PRO A 152 -5.46 0.14 -18.09
CA PRO A 152 -5.58 -0.42 -16.75
C PRO A 152 -7.03 -0.68 -16.32
N TYR A 153 -7.99 0.20 -16.60
CA TYR A 153 -9.40 -0.08 -16.27
C TYR A 153 -9.95 -1.28 -17.05
N ARG A 154 -9.59 -1.43 -18.33
CA ARG A 154 -9.97 -2.59 -19.15
C ARG A 154 -9.37 -3.89 -18.58
N LEU A 155 -8.08 -3.89 -18.27
CA LEU A 155 -7.38 -5.05 -17.70
C LEU A 155 -7.94 -5.41 -16.32
N SER A 156 -8.26 -4.42 -15.50
CA SER A 156 -8.87 -4.61 -14.20
C SER A 156 -10.22 -5.35 -14.29
N LEU A 157 -11.08 -4.98 -15.25
CA LEU A 157 -12.34 -5.69 -15.53
C LEU A 157 -12.10 -7.11 -16.06
N GLU A 158 -11.10 -7.28 -16.93
CA GLU A 158 -10.72 -8.59 -17.48
C GLU A 158 -10.28 -9.56 -16.38
N TYR A 159 -9.40 -9.13 -15.47
CA TYR A 159 -8.95 -9.95 -14.36
C TYR A 159 -10.05 -10.19 -13.33
N ASN A 160 -10.96 -9.24 -13.11
CA ASN A 160 -12.13 -9.49 -12.27
C ASN A 160 -13.00 -10.62 -12.83
N LYS A 161 -13.21 -10.64 -14.16
CA LYS A 161 -13.93 -11.72 -14.83
C LYS A 161 -13.23 -13.06 -14.64
N LYS A 162 -11.91 -13.13 -14.87
CA LYS A 162 -11.11 -14.35 -14.65
C LYS A 162 -11.17 -14.82 -13.19
N ASN A 163 -11.16 -13.90 -12.23
CA ASN A 163 -11.29 -14.22 -10.82
C ASN A 163 -12.66 -14.85 -10.50
N LEU A 164 -13.75 -14.31 -11.05
CA LEU A 164 -15.10 -14.85 -10.86
C LEU A 164 -15.30 -16.21 -11.56
N GLU A 165 -14.59 -16.48 -12.65
CA GLU A 165 -14.63 -17.80 -13.32
C GLU A 165 -14.05 -18.90 -12.42
N ILE A 166 -12.97 -18.61 -11.68
CA ILE A 166 -12.35 -19.60 -10.76
C ILE A 166 -12.90 -19.54 -9.33
N ASN A 167 -13.47 -18.40 -8.94
CA ASN A 167 -14.08 -18.18 -7.63
C ASN A 167 -15.41 -17.41 -7.77
N PRO A 168 -16.50 -18.10 -8.15
CA PRO A 168 -17.79 -17.45 -8.42
C PRO A 168 -18.41 -16.72 -7.22
N GLN A 169 -17.95 -17.02 -5.99
CA GLN A 169 -18.42 -16.38 -4.77
C GLN A 169 -17.53 -15.23 -4.28
N ALA A 170 -16.48 -14.87 -5.03
CA ALA A 170 -15.63 -13.75 -4.69
C ALA A 170 -16.45 -12.46 -4.59
N LYS A 171 -16.26 -11.72 -3.48
CA LYS A 171 -16.91 -10.44 -3.24
C LYS A 171 -15.86 -9.33 -3.27
N ILE A 172 -16.17 -8.25 -3.98
CA ILE A 172 -15.38 -7.00 -3.95
C ILE A 172 -16.11 -6.02 -3.04
N SER A 173 -15.37 -5.39 -2.13
CA SER A 173 -15.88 -4.26 -1.38
C SER A 173 -16.02 -3.05 -2.31
N LEU A 174 -17.26 -2.60 -2.52
CA LEU A 174 -17.56 -1.47 -3.40
C LEU A 174 -17.89 -0.23 -2.56
N PRO A 175 -17.55 0.99 -3.05
CA PRO A 175 -18.05 2.20 -2.45
C PRO A 175 -19.59 2.21 -2.42
N LYS A 176 -20.16 2.90 -1.44
CA LYS A 176 -21.62 3.05 -1.30
C LYS A 176 -22.21 3.61 -2.60
N GLY A 177 -23.27 2.95 -3.10
CA GLY A 177 -23.99 3.37 -4.31
C GLY A 177 -23.66 2.58 -5.56
N PHE A 178 -22.72 1.64 -5.52
CA PHE A 178 -22.43 0.72 -6.63
C PHE A 178 -22.93 -0.68 -6.31
N SER A 179 -23.66 -1.28 -7.26
CA SER A 179 -24.16 -2.65 -7.14
C SER A 179 -23.16 -3.66 -7.72
N THR A 180 -22.41 -3.25 -8.76
CA THR A 180 -21.43 -4.11 -9.42
C THR A 180 -20.08 -3.44 -9.58
N TYR A 181 -19.03 -4.26 -9.65
CA TYR A 181 -17.68 -3.79 -9.95
C TYR A 181 -17.59 -3.11 -11.32
N LYS A 182 -18.35 -3.61 -12.30
CA LYS A 182 -18.42 -3.03 -13.65
C LYS A 182 -18.96 -1.60 -13.63
N GLU A 183 -20.04 -1.35 -12.89
CA GLU A 183 -20.59 0.00 -12.73
C GLU A 183 -19.58 0.95 -12.08
N TYR A 184 -18.88 0.46 -11.07
CA TYR A 184 -17.84 1.24 -10.39
C TYR A 184 -16.69 1.63 -11.33
N VAL A 185 -16.19 0.71 -12.16
CA VAL A 185 -15.12 1.05 -13.12
C VAL A 185 -15.64 1.93 -14.27
N ALA A 186 -16.88 1.73 -14.72
CA ALA A 186 -17.47 2.46 -15.84
C ALA A 186 -17.51 3.98 -15.64
N ILE A 187 -17.73 4.46 -14.41
CA ILE A 187 -17.71 5.90 -14.13
C ILE A 187 -16.32 6.52 -14.38
N HIS A 188 -15.26 5.77 -14.09
CA HIS A 188 -13.88 6.21 -14.30
C HIS A 188 -13.49 6.10 -15.77
N GLN A 189 -13.94 5.06 -16.46
CA GLN A 189 -13.78 4.93 -17.92
C GLN A 189 -14.46 6.07 -18.67
N LYS A 190 -15.71 6.43 -18.31
CA LYS A 190 -16.42 7.57 -18.90
C LYS A 190 -15.69 8.89 -18.65
N ARG A 191 -15.20 9.12 -17.43
CA ARG A 191 -14.40 10.31 -17.10
C ARG A 191 -13.12 10.38 -17.96
N ALA A 192 -12.46 9.25 -18.18
CA ALA A 192 -11.24 9.17 -18.97
C ALA A 192 -11.47 9.17 -20.50
N GLY A 193 -12.72 9.17 -20.97
CA GLY A 193 -13.05 9.14 -22.39
C GLY A 193 -12.82 7.77 -23.05
N CYS A 194 -12.88 6.68 -22.27
CA CYS A 194 -12.71 5.31 -22.78
C CYS A 194 -14.02 4.70 -23.34
N LEU A 195 -15.16 5.31 -23.01
CA LEU A 195 -16.53 4.88 -23.31
C LEU A 195 -17.36 6.07 -23.81
#